data_AF-A0A521XUG1-F1
#
_entry.id   AF-A0A521XUG1-F1
#
_cell.length_a   1.000
_cell.length_b   1.000
_cell.length_c   1.000
_cell.angle_alpha   90.00
_cell.angle_beta   90.00
_cell.angle_gamma   90.00
#
_symmetry.space_group_name_H-M   'P 1'
#
loop_
_entity.id
_entity.type
_entity.pdbx_description
1 polymer ?
#
loop_
_entity_poly.entity_id
_entity_poly.type
_entity_poly.pdbx_seq_one_letter_code
_entity_poly.pdbx_strand_id
1 'polypeptide(L)'
;MRKMLFLGAIVLLSGCVVSPQLEGNALQQVRASIAEDEGAIKFFIVAIWLPNSMEFRFSAVEPVVKGIAVITEKSFLFQQWGGPTGLTTIKRIPLVEIKDASMITFGMSGRLVIRTDSDKYDSFAASDGAGEISVRAGSTEMYEVLSALINKSKRSRQMPNTSLKRDAAR
;
A
#
# COMPACT_ATOMS: atom_id res chain seq x y z
N MET A 1 -36.75 56.02 -6.66
CA MET A 1 -37.22 54.62 -6.70
C MET A 1 -36.86 54.01 -8.04
N ARG A 2 -35.93 53.03 -8.10
CA ARG A 2 -35.95 51.86 -9.00
C ARG A 2 -34.65 51.04 -8.91
N LYS A 3 -34.82 49.88 -8.26
CA LYS A 3 -34.24 48.54 -8.51
C LYS A 3 -32.72 48.41 -8.63
N MET A 4 -32.11 48.05 -7.48
CA MET A 4 -30.90 47.24 -7.36
C MET A 4 -31.01 45.98 -8.23
N LEU A 5 -29.99 45.72 -9.04
CA LEU A 5 -29.77 44.45 -9.71
C LEU A 5 -28.46 43.89 -9.15
N PHE A 6 -28.56 43.23 -7.99
CA PHE A 6 -27.49 42.45 -7.40
C PHE A 6 -27.32 41.19 -8.26
N LEU A 7 -26.40 41.26 -9.23
CA LEU A 7 -26.02 40.12 -10.05
C LEU A 7 -25.11 39.22 -9.18
N GLY A 8 -25.74 38.26 -8.49
CA GLY A 8 -25.06 37.25 -7.69
C GLY A 8 -24.23 36.34 -8.58
N ALA A 9 -22.94 36.63 -8.69
CA ALA A 9 -21.94 35.70 -9.19
C ALA A 9 -21.73 34.60 -8.13
N ILE A 10 -22.57 33.57 -8.16
CA ILE A 10 -22.33 32.32 -7.45
C ILE A 10 -21.17 31.64 -8.19
N VAL A 11 -19.94 31.89 -7.72
CA VAL A 11 -18.78 31.09 -8.08
C VAL A 11 -18.97 29.74 -7.38
N LEU A 12 -19.53 28.79 -8.13
CA LEU A 12 -19.48 27.38 -7.80
C LEU A 12 -18.00 26.98 -7.70
N LEU A 13 -17.47 26.96 -6.47
CA LEU A 13 -16.24 26.26 -6.15
C LEU A 13 -16.50 24.77 -6.34
N SER A 14 -16.45 24.31 -7.59
CA SER A 14 -16.20 22.91 -7.90
C SER A 14 -14.83 22.60 -7.32
N GLY A 15 -14.81 22.04 -6.11
CA GLY A 15 -13.65 21.41 -5.53
C GLY A 15 -13.26 20.24 -6.43
N CYS A 16 -12.47 20.52 -7.47
CA CYS A 16 -11.64 19.50 -8.08
C CYS A 16 -10.75 18.98 -6.96
N VAL A 17 -11.06 17.78 -6.47
CA VAL A 17 -10.10 16.99 -5.72
C VAL A 17 -9.00 16.68 -6.72
N VAL A 18 -8.00 17.56 -6.77
CA VAL A 18 -6.77 17.32 -7.50
C VAL A 18 -6.14 16.13 -6.80
N SER A 19 -6.22 14.95 -7.40
CA SER A 19 -5.36 13.84 -7.02
C SER A 19 -3.94 14.38 -7.02
N PRO A 20 -3.22 14.39 -5.88
CA PRO A 20 -1.88 14.92 -5.84
C PRO A 20 -1.06 14.09 -6.83
N GLN A 21 -0.67 14.73 -7.93
CA GLN A 21 0.35 14.18 -8.81
C GLN A 21 1.53 13.88 -7.89
N LEU A 22 2.14 12.70 -8.03
CA LEU A 22 3.37 12.35 -7.32
C LEU A 22 4.45 13.37 -7.72
N GLU A 23 4.49 14.52 -7.06
CA GLU A 23 5.51 15.54 -7.25
C GLU A 23 6.87 14.96 -6.86
N GLY A 24 7.96 15.58 -7.32
CA GLY A 24 9.34 15.09 -7.12
C GLY A 24 9.80 14.85 -5.67
N ASN A 25 8.94 15.09 -4.68
CA ASN A 25 9.17 14.82 -3.26
C ASN A 25 8.40 13.60 -2.70
N ALA A 26 7.68 12.82 -3.51
CA ALA A 26 6.82 11.73 -3.04
C ALA A 26 7.56 10.74 -2.13
N LEU A 27 8.79 10.36 -2.49
CA LEU A 27 9.64 9.49 -1.67
C LEU A 27 9.98 10.12 -0.31
N GLN A 28 10.19 11.44 -0.25
CA GLN A 28 10.46 12.14 1.01
C GLN A 28 9.22 12.13 1.92
N GLN A 29 8.03 12.35 1.36
CA GLN A 29 6.77 12.28 2.10
C GLN A 29 6.49 10.86 2.62
N VAL A 30 6.73 9.84 1.78
CA VAL A 30 6.62 8.43 2.20
C VAL A 30 7.60 8.14 3.32
N ARG A 31 8.87 8.56 3.21
CA ARG A 31 9.86 8.38 4.28
C ARG A 31 9.47 9.08 5.58
N ALA A 32 8.99 10.31 5.50
CA ALA A 32 8.60 11.10 6.67
C ALA A 32 7.38 10.52 7.42
N SER A 33 6.55 9.71 6.74
CA SER A 33 5.34 9.11 7.31
C SER A 33 5.55 7.68 7.82
N ILE A 34 6.76 7.14 7.70
CA ILE A 34 7.13 5.80 8.14
C ILE A 34 7.95 5.92 9.43
N ALA A 35 7.62 5.10 10.42
CA ALA A 35 8.37 5.04 11.67
C ALA A 35 9.79 4.54 11.40
N GLU A 36 10.81 5.10 12.07
CA GLU A 36 12.22 4.77 11.84
C GLU A 36 12.53 3.28 12.06
N ASP A 37 11.76 2.62 12.93
CA ASP A 37 11.93 1.21 13.25
C ASP A 37 11.45 0.27 12.14
N GLU A 38 10.77 0.75 11.09
CA GLU A 38 10.34 -0.06 9.94
C GLU A 38 11.50 -0.50 9.02
N GLY A 39 12.67 0.13 9.17
CA GLY A 39 13.86 -0.14 8.36
C GLY A 39 13.77 0.47 6.96
N ALA A 40 14.60 -0.03 6.04
CA ALA A 40 14.69 0.56 4.71
C ALA A 40 13.44 0.28 3.85
N ILE A 41 12.95 1.30 3.14
CA ILE A 41 11.95 1.14 2.08
C ILE A 41 12.60 0.36 0.93
N LYS A 42 11.98 -0.75 0.54
CA LYS A 42 12.41 -1.60 -0.58
C LYS A 42 11.63 -1.32 -1.86
N PHE A 43 10.39 -0.90 -1.72
CA PHE A 43 9.50 -0.62 -2.84
C PHE A 43 8.38 0.31 -2.39
N PHE A 44 7.93 1.19 -3.28
CA PHE A 44 6.69 1.93 -3.08
C PHE A 44 6.03 2.24 -4.43
N ILE A 45 4.70 2.27 -4.46
CA ILE A 45 3.93 2.58 -5.67
C ILE A 45 2.57 3.17 -5.29
N VAL A 46 2.01 4.03 -6.15
CA VAL A 46 0.60 4.39 -6.02
C VAL A 46 -0.25 3.16 -6.27
N ALA A 47 -1.14 2.89 -5.34
CA ALA A 47 -1.93 1.69 -5.34
C ALA A 47 -3.36 1.96 -4.88
N ILE A 48 -4.20 1.00 -5.20
CA ILE A 48 -5.58 0.87 -4.75
C ILE A 48 -5.62 -0.29 -3.78
N TRP A 49 -6.18 -0.06 -2.59
CA TRP A 49 -6.47 -1.09 -1.60
C TRP A 49 -7.97 -1.45 -1.64
N LEU A 50 -8.23 -2.74 -1.70
CA LEU A 50 -9.54 -3.36 -1.52
C LEU A 50 -9.52 -4.20 -0.23
N PRO A 51 -10.09 -3.70 0.87
CA PRO A 51 -10.07 -4.39 2.15
C PRO A 51 -10.92 -5.66 2.10
N ASN A 52 -10.46 -6.74 2.75
CA ASN A 52 -11.22 -8.00 2.89
C ASN A 52 -11.66 -8.63 1.56
N SER A 53 -10.89 -8.40 0.49
CA SER A 53 -11.23 -8.87 -0.85
C SER A 53 -10.12 -9.76 -1.40
N MET A 54 -10.50 -10.92 -1.96
CA MET A 54 -9.61 -11.86 -2.68
C MET A 54 -10.06 -12.03 -4.13
N GLU A 55 -11.29 -11.62 -4.46
CA GLU A 55 -11.88 -11.86 -5.77
C GLU A 55 -11.68 -10.67 -6.70
N PHE A 56 -11.64 -10.95 -8.00
CA PHE A 56 -11.68 -9.91 -9.02
C PHE A 56 -13.12 -9.41 -9.24
N ARG A 57 -13.83 -9.10 -8.16
CA ARG A 57 -15.14 -8.45 -8.23
C ARG A 57 -14.93 -6.95 -8.05
N PHE A 58 -15.25 -6.18 -9.07
CA PHE A 58 -15.55 -4.77 -8.91
C PHE A 58 -17.03 -4.68 -8.58
N SER A 59 -17.41 -4.93 -7.32
CA SER A 59 -18.75 -4.55 -6.90
C SER A 59 -18.77 -3.04 -6.75
N ALA A 60 -19.84 -2.38 -7.18
CA ALA A 60 -20.01 -0.93 -7.03
C ALA A 60 -20.14 -0.49 -5.54
N VAL A 61 -20.05 -1.43 -4.60
CA VAL A 61 -20.35 -1.25 -3.18
C VAL A 61 -19.08 -1.31 -2.32
N GLU A 62 -17.99 -1.89 -2.81
CA GLU A 62 -16.75 -1.99 -2.03
C GLU A 62 -15.98 -0.66 -2.05
N PRO A 63 -15.59 -0.12 -0.88
CA PRO A 63 -14.82 1.12 -0.82
C PRO A 63 -13.43 0.89 -1.39
N VAL A 64 -13.18 1.52 -2.53
CA VAL A 64 -11.87 1.56 -3.17
C VAL A 64 -11.04 2.63 -2.48
N VAL A 65 -9.96 2.24 -1.80
CA VAL A 65 -9.10 3.19 -1.09
C VAL A 65 -7.85 3.48 -1.93
N LYS A 66 -7.71 4.72 -2.41
CA LYS A 66 -6.52 5.16 -3.16
C LYS A 66 -5.42 5.60 -2.19
N GLY A 67 -4.18 5.23 -2.48
CA GLY A 67 -3.05 5.52 -1.60
C GLY A 67 -1.71 5.10 -2.20
N ILE A 68 -0.74 4.88 -1.32
CA ILE A 68 0.61 4.41 -1.65
C ILE A 68 0.84 3.10 -0.91
N ALA A 69 1.11 2.03 -1.64
CA ALA A 69 1.63 0.80 -1.07
C ALA A 69 3.13 0.96 -0.86
N VAL A 70 3.62 0.60 0.32
CA VAL A 70 5.04 0.66 0.68
C VAL A 70 5.48 -0.66 1.28
N ILE A 71 6.62 -1.17 0.83
CA ILE A 71 7.24 -2.38 1.37
C ILE A 71 8.53 -1.97 2.07
N THR A 72 8.61 -2.26 3.36
CA THR A 72 9.79 -2.01 4.21
C THR A 72 10.50 -3.34 4.50
N GLU A 73 11.54 -3.33 5.34
CA GLU A 73 12.19 -4.55 5.79
C GLU A 73 11.35 -5.36 6.78
N LYS A 74 10.35 -4.72 7.41
CA LYS A 74 9.55 -5.32 8.49
C LYS A 74 8.07 -5.43 8.17
N SER A 75 7.52 -4.59 7.30
CA SER A 75 6.08 -4.54 7.05
C SER A 75 5.73 -4.25 5.60
N PHE A 76 4.52 -4.64 5.22
CA PHE A 76 3.77 -4.02 4.14
C PHE A 76 2.89 -2.92 4.73
N LEU A 77 2.97 -1.71 4.19
CA LEU A 77 2.22 -0.54 4.62
C LEU A 77 1.33 -0.04 3.48
N PHE A 78 0.16 0.47 3.82
CA PHE A 78 -0.66 1.25 2.90
C PHE A 78 -0.94 2.63 3.51
N GLN A 79 -0.56 3.66 2.77
CA GLN A 79 -0.67 5.05 3.19
C GLN A 79 -1.72 5.77 2.36
N GLN A 80 -2.50 6.64 2.98
CA GLN A 80 -3.47 7.48 2.30
C GLN A 80 -3.17 8.95 2.59
N TRP A 81 -3.50 9.83 1.64
CA TRP A 81 -3.45 11.26 1.85
C TRP A 81 -4.47 11.65 2.93
N GLY A 82 -3.98 12.07 4.09
CA GLY A 82 -4.77 12.49 5.26
C GLY A 82 -5.22 13.96 5.20
N GLY A 83 -5.28 14.56 4.01
CA GLY A 83 -5.53 15.99 3.84
C GLY A 83 -4.25 16.82 4.02
N PRO A 84 -4.30 17.98 4.73
CA PRO A 84 -3.18 18.92 4.80
C PRO A 84 -1.96 18.39 5.59
N THR A 85 -2.14 17.30 6.34
CA THR A 85 -1.10 16.68 7.18
C THR A 85 -0.19 15.72 6.41
N GLY A 86 -0.46 15.46 5.13
CA GLY A 86 0.33 14.56 4.29
C GLY A 86 -0.10 13.10 4.36
N LEU A 87 0.82 12.18 4.13
CA LEU A 87 0.54 10.74 4.09
C LEU A 87 0.37 10.18 5.50
N THR A 88 -0.69 9.39 5.69
CA THR A 88 -0.97 8.66 6.94
C THR A 88 -1.04 7.17 6.65
N THR A 89 -0.37 6.35 7.47
CA THR A 89 -0.45 4.89 7.37
C THR A 89 -1.81 4.41 7.88
N ILE A 90 -2.64 3.87 7.00
CA ILE A 90 -3.98 3.35 7.33
C ILE A 90 -4.05 1.83 7.38
N LYS A 91 -3.03 1.14 6.84
CA LYS A 91 -2.85 -0.31 6.97
C LYS A 91 -1.39 -0.60 7.24
N ARG A 92 -1.14 -1.48 8.20
CA ARG A 92 0.17 -2.08 8.48
C ARG A 92 -0.01 -3.59 8.59
N ILE A 93 0.79 -4.34 7.85
CA ILE A 93 0.83 -5.80 7.90
C ILE A 93 2.30 -6.18 8.11
N PRO A 94 2.72 -6.50 9.34
CA PRO A 94 4.06 -6.99 9.59
C PRO A 94 4.36 -8.21 8.72
N LEU A 95 5.53 -8.27 8.07
CA LEU A 95 5.93 -9.41 7.23
C LEU A 95 5.89 -10.73 7.99
N VAL A 96 6.07 -10.63 9.31
CA VAL A 96 6.03 -11.74 10.26
C VAL A 96 4.65 -12.38 10.40
N GLU A 97 3.58 -11.65 10.10
CA GLU A 97 2.18 -12.08 10.16
C GLU A 97 1.63 -12.49 8.78
N ILE A 98 2.42 -12.32 7.71
CA ILE A 98 2.01 -12.71 6.36
C ILE A 98 2.22 -14.21 6.18
N LYS A 99 1.09 -14.92 6.09
CA LYS A 99 1.04 -16.35 5.83
C LYS A 99 1.49 -16.63 4.40
N ASP A 100 0.93 -15.92 3.43
CA ASP A 100 1.35 -15.92 2.03
C ASP A 100 0.88 -14.67 1.28
N ALA A 101 1.42 -14.51 0.08
CA ALA A 101 1.02 -13.54 -0.91
C ALA A 101 0.78 -14.26 -2.23
N SER A 102 -0.17 -13.78 -3.03
CA SER A 102 -0.44 -14.32 -4.37
C SER A 102 -0.80 -13.20 -5.34
N MET A 103 -0.73 -13.52 -6.63
CA MET A 103 -1.17 -12.63 -7.70
C MET A 103 -2.43 -13.17 -8.35
N ILE A 104 -3.48 -12.35 -8.39
CA ILE A 104 -4.66 -12.59 -9.21
C ILE A 104 -4.60 -11.69 -10.43
N THR A 105 -4.94 -12.22 -11.61
CA THR A 105 -4.85 -11.48 -12.87
C THR A 105 -6.13 -11.64 -13.67
N PHE A 106 -6.51 -10.59 -14.40
CA PHE A 106 -7.63 -10.59 -15.33
C PHE A 106 -7.27 -9.69 -16.52
N GLY A 107 -6.98 -10.29 -17.67
CA GLY A 107 -6.46 -9.59 -18.83
C GLY A 107 -5.16 -8.83 -18.51
N MET A 108 -5.17 -7.52 -18.70
CA MET A 108 -4.03 -6.62 -18.46
C MET A 108 -3.95 -6.10 -17.02
N SER A 109 -4.91 -6.47 -16.17
CA SER A 109 -4.95 -6.04 -14.78
C SER A 109 -4.45 -7.14 -13.84
N GLY A 110 -3.90 -6.72 -12.70
CA GLY A 110 -3.34 -7.62 -11.69
C GLY A 110 -3.46 -7.04 -10.30
N ARG A 111 -3.76 -7.89 -9.32
CA ARG A 111 -3.78 -7.52 -7.91
C ARG A 111 -2.90 -8.47 -7.11
N LEU A 112 -2.14 -7.90 -6.20
CA LEU A 112 -1.50 -8.60 -5.10
C LEU A 112 -2.57 -8.90 -4.05
N VAL A 113 -2.69 -10.15 -3.64
CA VAL A 113 -3.50 -10.56 -2.49
C VAL A 113 -2.56 -10.97 -1.36
N ILE A 114 -2.72 -10.38 -0.19
CA ILE A 114 -1.99 -10.73 1.02
C ILE A 114 -2.93 -11.49 1.94
N ARG A 115 -2.51 -12.68 2.38
CA ARG A 115 -3.18 -13.45 3.44
C ARG A 115 -2.36 -13.40 4.72
N THR A 116 -2.99 -13.00 5.82
CA THR A 116 -2.34 -13.00 7.15
C THR A 116 -2.56 -14.33 7.89
N ASP A 117 -1.83 -14.55 8.98
CA ASP A 117 -1.98 -15.73 9.84
C ASP A 117 -3.37 -15.85 10.47
N SER A 118 -4.13 -14.74 10.53
CA SER A 118 -5.54 -14.72 10.95
C SER A 118 -6.53 -15.06 9.81
N ASP A 119 -6.04 -15.54 8.67
CA ASP A 119 -6.79 -15.82 7.44
C ASP A 119 -7.62 -14.62 6.93
N LYS A 120 -7.18 -13.39 7.23
CA LYS A 120 -7.69 -12.16 6.62
C LYS A 120 -6.99 -11.90 5.29
N TYR A 121 -7.75 -11.36 4.33
CA TYR A 121 -7.28 -11.06 2.98
C TYR A 121 -7.33 -9.56 2.72
N ASP A 122 -6.30 -9.03 2.10
CA ASP A 122 -6.31 -7.67 1.56
C ASP A 122 -5.75 -7.69 0.15
N SER A 123 -6.43 -7.01 -0.78
CA SER A 123 -6.01 -6.92 -2.18
C SER A 123 -5.47 -5.53 -2.50
N PHE A 124 -4.38 -5.49 -3.26
CA PHE A 124 -3.71 -4.26 -3.67
C PHE A 124 -3.45 -4.28 -5.17
N ALA A 125 -3.81 -3.20 -5.86
CA ALA A 125 -3.57 -3.04 -7.28
C ALA A 125 -2.68 -1.82 -7.51
N ALA A 126 -1.58 -1.98 -8.24
CA ALA A 126 -0.82 -0.83 -8.71
C ALA A 126 -1.68 0.04 -9.62
N SER A 127 -1.53 1.36 -9.48
CA SER A 127 -2.27 2.37 -10.22
C SER A 127 -1.29 3.22 -11.04
N ASP A 128 -1.70 3.62 -12.24
CA ASP A 128 -0.96 4.51 -13.14
C ASP A 128 -0.88 5.98 -12.67
N GLY A 129 -1.30 6.28 -11.44
CA GLY A 129 -1.34 7.63 -10.88
C GLY A 129 -2.60 8.42 -11.28
N ALA A 130 -3.22 8.11 -12.43
CA ALA A 130 -4.55 8.63 -12.80
C ALA A 130 -5.68 7.92 -12.03
N GLY A 131 -5.39 6.74 -11.46
CA GLY A 131 -6.25 6.13 -10.44
C GLY A 131 -7.38 5.28 -10.99
N GLU A 132 -7.30 4.89 -12.27
CA GLU A 132 -8.34 4.10 -12.94
C GLU A 132 -7.82 2.77 -13.49
N ILE A 133 -6.53 2.68 -13.84
CA ILE A 133 -5.98 1.46 -14.44
C ILE A 133 -5.16 0.67 -13.42
N SER A 134 -5.63 -0.55 -13.12
CA SER A 134 -4.81 -1.56 -12.45
C SER A 134 -3.71 -2.02 -13.41
N VAL A 135 -2.48 -1.58 -13.20
CA VAL A 135 -1.33 -1.92 -14.05
C VAL A 135 -0.72 -3.22 -13.57
N ARG A 136 -0.89 -4.31 -14.34
CA ARG A 136 -0.35 -5.62 -13.98
C ARG A 136 1.14 -5.60 -13.69
N ALA A 137 1.95 -4.87 -14.47
CA ALA A 137 3.39 -4.80 -14.28
C ALA A 137 3.77 -4.29 -12.88
N GLY A 138 3.16 -3.20 -12.41
CA GLY A 138 3.43 -2.66 -11.08
C GLY A 138 2.96 -3.59 -9.96
N SER A 139 1.83 -4.27 -10.13
CA SER A 139 1.36 -5.26 -9.14
C SER A 139 2.26 -6.49 -9.09
N THR A 140 2.80 -6.93 -10.23
CA THR A 140 3.77 -8.02 -10.31
C THR A 140 5.06 -7.67 -9.58
N GLU A 141 5.64 -6.49 -9.83
CA GLU A 141 6.86 -6.04 -9.15
C GLU A 141 6.66 -5.95 -7.63
N MET A 142 5.53 -5.38 -7.20
CA MET A 142 5.14 -5.33 -5.79
C MET A 142 5.06 -6.74 -5.16
N TYR A 143 4.47 -7.71 -5.87
CA TYR A 143 4.40 -9.10 -5.43
C TYR A 143 5.78 -9.76 -5.33
N GLU A 144 6.65 -9.56 -6.32
CA GLU A 144 7.98 -10.16 -6.36
C GLU A 144 8.84 -9.67 -5.18
N VAL A 145 8.86 -8.35 -4.93
CA VAL A 145 9.58 -7.76 -3.80
C VAL A 145 9.03 -8.28 -2.47
N LEU A 146 7.71 -8.26 -2.29
CA LEU A 146 7.09 -8.73 -1.05
C LEU A 146 7.39 -10.21 -0.80
N SER A 147 7.24 -11.05 -1.81
CA SER A 147 7.46 -12.50 -1.72
C SER A 147 8.92 -12.83 -1.36
N ALA A 148 9.87 -12.10 -1.94
CA ALA A 148 11.28 -12.26 -1.60
C ALA A 148 11.55 -11.98 -0.12
N LEU A 149 10.94 -10.93 0.44
CA LEU A 149 11.10 -10.55 1.84
C LEU A 149 10.39 -11.51 2.80
N ILE A 150 9.19 -11.99 2.47
CA ILE A 150 8.48 -13.02 3.25
C ILE A 150 9.34 -14.29 3.34
N ASN A 151 9.90 -14.74 2.21
CA ASN A 151 10.75 -15.92 2.17
C ASN A 151 12.04 -15.74 2.99
N LYS A 152 12.66 -14.56 2.91
CA LYS A 152 13.82 -14.20 3.75
C LYS A 152 13.46 -14.25 5.24
N SER A 153 12.36 -13.63 5.64
CA SER A 153 11.87 -13.58 7.02
C SER A 153 11.60 -14.98 7.59
N LYS A 154 10.94 -15.85 6.82
CA LYS A 154 10.67 -17.24 7.23
C LYS A 154 11.94 -18.06 7.43
N ARG A 155 12.94 -17.93 6.55
CA ARG A 155 14.23 -18.61 6.68
C ARG A 155 14.99 -18.19 7.94
N SER A 156 14.97 -16.90 8.27
CA SER A 156 15.62 -16.38 9.48
C SER A 156 15.06 -16.96 10.79
N ARG A 157 13.81 -17.42 10.79
CA ARG A 157 13.21 -18.11 11.96
C ARG A 157 13.58 -19.58 12.09
N GLN A 158 13.88 -20.24 10.96
CA GLN A 158 14.11 -21.68 10.93
C GLN A 158 15.54 -22.08 11.30
N MET A 159 16.51 -21.15 11.31
CA MET A 159 17.87 -21.47 11.75
C MET A 159 17.90 -21.61 13.28
N PRO A 160 18.04 -22.83 13.82
CA PRO A 160 18.22 -23.01 15.26
C PRO A 160 19.58 -22.43 15.62
N ASN A 161 19.66 -21.74 16.76
CA ASN A 161 20.90 -21.18 17.28
C ASN A 161 21.83 -22.32 17.73
N THR A 162 22.49 -23.00 16.80
CA THR A 162 23.36 -24.17 17.07
C THR A 162 24.75 -23.79 17.58
N SER A 163 25.02 -22.52 17.94
CA SER A 163 26.38 -22.09 18.30
C SER A 163 26.75 -22.24 19.80
N LEU A 164 25.87 -22.72 20.68
CA LEU A 164 26.10 -22.69 22.14
C LEU A 164 26.45 -24.03 22.81
N LYS A 165 27.10 -24.98 22.13
CA LYS A 165 27.55 -26.23 22.78
C LYS A 165 28.97 -26.68 22.40
N ARG A 166 30.01 -25.84 22.57
CA ARG A 166 31.39 -26.33 22.49
C ARG A 166 32.35 -26.01 23.64
N ASP A 167 31.97 -25.21 24.64
CA ASP A 167 32.95 -24.76 25.65
C ASP A 167 32.70 -25.21 27.10
N ALA A 168 31.83 -26.22 27.34
CA ALA A 168 31.59 -26.74 28.70
C ALA A 168 32.28 -28.08 29.00
N ALA A 169 33.42 -28.37 28.35
CA ALA A 169 34.20 -29.57 28.63
C ALA A 169 35.71 -29.30 28.51
N ARG A 170 36.26 -28.50 29.44
CA ARG A 170 37.67 -28.57 29.85
C ARG A 170 37.79 -28.23 31.32
#